data_AF-A0A7S1N3A8-F1
#
_entry.id   AF-A0A7S1N3A8-F1
#
_cell.length_a   1.000
_cell.length_b   1.000
_cell.length_c   1.000
_cell.angle_alpha   90.00
_cell.angle_beta   90.00
_cell.angle_gamma   90.00
#
_symmetry.space_group_name_H-M   'P 1'
#
loop_
_entity.id
_entity.type
_entity.pdbx_description
1 polymer ?
#
loop_
_entity_poly.entity_id
_entity_poly.type
_entity_poly.pdbx_seq_one_letter_code
_entity_poly.pdbx_strand_id
1 'polypeptide(L)'
;QNPRLQVEFETFVREQQPNGVSLWGFHGTGCECCRGGQKAVESIPQEGFRLGRDGRIYMAAKALYVDLGFASKTADGKYHQMILCQAYCPQFGLGGWECCAFCWKNGPTATVTCAMAVLPRYVITYNCGH
;
A
#
# COMPACT_ATOMS: atom_id res chain seq x y z
N GLN A 1 8.32 -5.54 -10.84
CA GLN A 1 8.13 -4.32 -11.65
C GLN A 1 7.06 -4.63 -12.69
N ASN A 2 6.00 -3.81 -12.76
CA ASN A 2 4.86 -4.02 -13.65
C ASN A 2 4.70 -2.76 -14.53
N PRO A 3 5.07 -2.80 -15.82
CA PRO A 3 5.06 -1.62 -16.68
C PRO A 3 3.69 -0.96 -16.80
N ARG A 4 2.60 -1.75 -16.82
CA ARG A 4 1.24 -1.24 -16.90
C ARG A 4 0.91 -0.38 -15.67
N LEU A 5 1.14 -0.91 -14.47
CA LEU A 5 0.89 -0.18 -13.22
C LEU A 5 1.79 1.06 -13.08
N GLN A 6 3.03 1.00 -13.57
CA GLN A 6 3.94 2.16 -13.60
C GLN A 6 3.37 3.29 -14.45
N VAL A 7 2.92 2.99 -15.68
CA VAL A 7 2.36 3.99 -16.59
C VAL A 7 1.05 4.57 -16.04
N GLU A 8 0.18 3.74 -15.46
CA GLU A 8 -1.06 4.19 -14.79
C GLU A 8 -0.75 5.16 -13.66
N PHE A 9 0.21 4.82 -12.79
CA PHE A 9 0.64 5.67 -11.68
C PHE A 9 1.26 6.99 -12.16
N GLU A 10 2.19 6.95 -13.12
CA GLU A 10 2.84 8.17 -13.64
C GLU A 10 1.87 9.09 -14.38
N THR A 11 0.90 8.51 -15.08
CA THR A 11 -0.17 9.27 -15.74
C THR A 11 -1.05 9.94 -14.70
N PHE A 12 -1.47 9.20 -13.67
CA PHE A 12 -2.20 9.76 -12.54
C PHE A 12 -1.41 10.91 -11.88
N VAL A 13 -0.13 10.72 -11.58
CA VAL A 13 0.75 11.76 -10.99
C VAL A 13 0.81 13.01 -11.86
N ARG A 14 0.92 12.88 -13.18
CA ARG A 14 0.99 14.03 -14.11
C ARG A 14 -0.33 14.78 -14.21
N GLU A 15 -1.45 14.08 -14.13
CA GLU A 15 -2.79 14.68 -14.18
C GLU A 15 -3.16 15.39 -12.88
N GLN A 16 -2.65 14.91 -11.75
CA GLN A 16 -2.79 15.61 -10.48
C GLN A 16 -1.82 16.80 -10.42
N GLN A 17 -2.33 17.98 -10.05
CA GLN A 17 -1.61 19.27 -9.98
C GLN A 17 -0.15 19.18 -9.45
N PRO A 18 0.75 20.10 -9.86
CA PRO A 18 2.21 19.96 -9.70
C PRO A 18 2.76 19.94 -8.25
N ASN A 19 1.92 20.08 -7.23
CA ASN A 19 2.35 20.28 -5.84
C ASN A 19 2.23 19.02 -4.97
N GLY A 20 1.90 17.87 -5.56
CA GLY A 20 1.83 16.63 -4.81
C GLY A 20 3.21 16.03 -4.53
N VAL A 21 3.27 15.17 -3.52
CA VAL A 21 4.49 14.47 -3.11
C VAL A 21 4.34 12.97 -3.28
N SER A 22 5.42 12.32 -3.73
CA SER A 22 5.55 10.87 -3.65
C SER A 22 6.05 10.47 -2.26
N LEU A 23 5.38 9.49 -1.66
CA LEU A 23 5.73 8.92 -0.35
C LEU A 23 5.95 7.43 -0.49
N TRP A 24 6.77 6.90 0.40
CA TRP A 24 6.99 5.46 0.54
C TRP A 24 6.27 4.94 1.78
N GLY A 25 5.64 3.77 1.67
CA GLY A 25 4.98 3.16 2.82
C GLY A 25 4.79 1.65 2.65
N PHE A 26 4.59 1.00 3.78
CA PHE A 26 4.39 -0.44 3.87
C PHE A 26 2.90 -0.75 3.94
N HIS A 27 2.47 -1.74 3.17
CA HIS A 27 1.10 -2.26 3.20
C HIS A 27 1.11 -3.70 3.71
N GLY A 28 0.28 -3.97 4.71
CA GLY A 28 -0.02 -5.31 5.18
C GLY A 28 -1.19 -5.90 4.41
N THR A 29 -1.04 -7.14 3.94
CA THR A 29 -2.04 -7.80 3.10
C THR A 29 -3.07 -8.63 3.89
N GLY A 30 -3.01 -8.63 5.23
CA GLY A 30 -4.06 -9.16 6.11
C GLY A 30 -3.58 -10.17 7.15
N CYS A 31 -4.42 -10.39 8.16
CA CYS A 31 -4.20 -11.30 9.29
C CYS A 31 -4.28 -12.79 8.87
N GLU A 32 -3.44 -13.60 9.52
CA GLU A 32 -3.17 -15.03 9.30
C GLU A 32 -4.38 -15.97 9.19
N CYS A 33 -5.58 -15.58 9.62
CA CYS A 33 -6.75 -16.45 9.59
C CYS A 33 -7.35 -16.66 8.19
N CYS A 34 -6.89 -15.90 7.18
CA CYS A 34 -7.41 -15.96 5.82
C CYS A 34 -6.28 -16.28 4.84
N ARG A 35 -6.42 -17.36 4.05
CA ARG A 35 -5.65 -17.57 2.79
C ARG A 35 -5.68 -16.36 1.83
N GLY A 36 -6.53 -15.37 2.11
CA GLY A 36 -6.60 -14.08 1.42
C GLY A 36 -5.33 -13.24 1.52
N GLY A 37 -4.55 -13.33 2.61
CA GLY A 37 -3.30 -12.57 2.75
C GLY A 37 -2.26 -12.93 1.68
N GLN A 38 -2.01 -14.23 1.50
CA GLN A 38 -1.09 -14.77 0.49
C GLN A 38 -1.55 -14.40 -0.93
N LYS A 39 -2.84 -14.58 -1.21
CA LYS A 39 -3.42 -14.23 -2.52
C LYS A 39 -3.28 -12.74 -2.84
N ALA A 40 -3.40 -11.87 -1.84
CA ALA A 40 -3.21 -10.43 -2.02
C ALA A 40 -1.73 -10.08 -2.31
N VAL A 41 -0.77 -10.77 -1.67
CA VAL A 41 0.66 -10.60 -1.99
C VAL A 41 0.96 -11.02 -3.43
N GLU A 42 0.28 -12.04 -3.95
CA GLU A 42 0.44 -12.53 -5.32
C GLU A 42 -0.25 -11.63 -6.35
N SER A 43 -1.45 -11.15 -6.07
CA SER A 43 -2.27 -10.41 -7.03
C SER A 43 -1.88 -8.93 -7.12
N ILE A 44 -1.57 -8.26 -6.01
CA ILE A 44 -1.31 -6.81 -6.00
C ILE A 44 -0.16 -6.41 -6.95
N PRO A 45 0.98 -7.12 -7.01
CA PRO A 45 2.05 -6.80 -7.96
C PRO A 45 1.64 -6.92 -9.44
N GLN A 46 0.63 -7.73 -9.75
CA GLN A 46 0.17 -8.02 -11.12
C GLN A 46 -1.02 -7.14 -11.55
N GLU A 47 -1.96 -6.98 -10.62
CA GLU A 47 -3.26 -6.36 -10.87
C GLU A 47 -3.34 -4.93 -10.35
N GLY A 48 -2.51 -4.56 -9.37
CA GLY A 48 -2.61 -3.32 -8.62
C GLY A 48 -3.45 -3.47 -7.36
N PHE A 49 -3.62 -2.38 -6.62
CA PHE A 49 -4.47 -2.37 -5.43
C PHE A 49 -5.95 -2.37 -5.81
N ARG A 50 -6.77 -3.02 -4.96
CA ARG A 50 -8.22 -2.83 -4.95
C ARG A 50 -8.57 -2.09 -3.66
N LEU A 51 -9.57 -1.20 -3.72
CA LEU A 51 -10.06 -0.55 -2.52
C LEU A 51 -10.68 -1.60 -1.59
N GLY A 52 -10.42 -1.46 -0.28
CA GLY A 52 -11.08 -2.27 0.74
C GLY A 52 -12.59 -2.05 0.76
N ARG A 53 -13.31 -2.82 1.58
CA ARG A 53 -14.77 -2.66 1.75
C ARG A 53 -15.17 -1.26 2.21
N ASP A 54 -14.28 -0.59 2.92
CA ASP A 54 -14.42 0.78 3.40
C ASP A 54 -13.89 1.83 2.40
N GLY A 55 -13.59 1.41 1.17
CA GLY A 55 -13.11 2.28 0.10
C GLY A 55 -11.65 2.73 0.27
N ARG A 56 -10.85 2.04 1.10
CA ARG A 56 -9.53 2.53 1.52
C ARG A 56 -8.43 1.49 1.35
N ILE A 57 -7.21 1.99 1.15
CA ILE A 57 -5.94 1.27 1.22
C ILE A 57 -5.15 1.84 2.40
N TYR A 58 -4.75 0.99 3.33
CA TYR A 58 -3.98 1.40 4.50
C TYR A 58 -2.50 1.16 4.28
N MET A 59 -1.68 2.17 4.56
CA MET A 59 -0.22 2.10 4.49
C MET A 59 0.39 2.60 5.79
N ALA A 60 1.58 2.16 6.13
CA ALA A 60 2.33 2.62 7.30
C ALA A 60 3.71 3.15 6.93
N ALA A 61 4.21 4.08 7.74
CA ALA A 61 5.54 4.67 7.63
C ALA A 61 6.67 3.75 7.97
N LYS A 62 6.41 2.89 8.95
CA LYS A 62 7.38 1.98 9.50
C LYS A 62 6.83 0.58 9.36
N ALA A 63 7.65 -0.33 8.86
CA ALA A 63 7.32 -1.74 8.70
C ALA A 63 6.77 -2.37 9.99
N LEU A 64 7.25 -1.93 11.16
CA LEU A 64 6.81 -2.41 12.47
C LEU A 64 5.28 -2.30 12.67
N TYR A 65 4.63 -1.25 12.17
CA TYR A 65 3.18 -1.12 12.30
C TYR A 65 2.41 -2.13 11.47
N VAL A 66 3.01 -2.63 10.38
CA VAL A 66 2.43 -3.67 9.54
C VAL A 66 2.68 -5.05 10.14
N ASP A 67 3.87 -5.28 10.67
CA ASP A 67 4.27 -6.55 11.27
C ASP A 67 3.40 -6.92 12.50
N LEU A 68 2.96 -5.93 13.28
CA LEU A 68 2.12 -6.09 14.48
C LEU A 68 0.65 -6.52 14.19
N GLY A 69 0.40 -7.33 13.16
CA GLY A 69 -0.89 -7.99 12.93
C GLY A 69 -1.48 -7.87 11.52
N PHE A 70 -0.77 -7.22 10.59
CA PHE A 70 -1.27 -6.99 9.22
C PHE A 70 -0.40 -7.63 8.14
N ALA A 71 0.79 -8.14 8.48
CA ALA A 71 1.62 -8.90 7.56
C ALA A 71 1.01 -10.29 7.31
N SER A 72 0.98 -10.71 6.04
CA SER A 72 0.53 -12.05 5.67
C SER A 72 1.64 -13.06 5.93
N LYS A 73 1.29 -14.29 6.30
CA LYS A 73 2.25 -15.41 6.27
C LYS A 73 2.36 -16.00 4.87
N THR A 74 3.53 -16.57 4.55
CA THR A 74 3.71 -17.46 3.39
C THR A 74 2.84 -18.70 3.53
N ALA A 75 2.61 -19.41 2.41
CA ALA A 75 1.78 -20.62 2.40
C ALA A 75 2.25 -21.72 3.38
N ASP A 76 3.55 -21.80 3.65
CA ASP A 76 4.16 -22.73 4.62
C ASP A 76 4.22 -22.18 6.05
N GLY A 77 3.74 -20.95 6.27
CA GLY A 77 3.71 -20.28 7.57
C GLY A 77 5.06 -19.80 8.10
N LYS A 78 6.17 -20.01 7.36
CA LYS A 78 7.53 -19.77 7.85
C LYS A 78 7.99 -18.31 7.78
N TYR A 79 7.40 -17.54 6.87
CA TYR A 79 7.80 -16.17 6.64
C TYR A 79 6.60 -15.24 6.67
N HIS A 80 6.86 -14.00 7.02
CA HIS A 80 5.91 -12.90 6.92
C HIS A 80 6.16 -12.12 5.63
N GLN A 81 5.11 -11.52 5.10
CA GLN A 81 5.11 -10.80 3.84
C GLN A 81 4.38 -9.46 3.99
N MET A 82 4.98 -8.42 3.44
CA MET A 82 4.38 -7.09 3.30
C MET A 82 4.79 -6.48 1.96
N ILE A 83 4.08 -5.42 1.54
CA ILE A 83 4.37 -4.75 0.27
C ILE A 83 4.90 -3.35 0.55
N LEU A 84 6.10 -3.04 0.05
CA LEU A 84 6.59 -1.67 -0.03
C LEU A 84 6.00 -1.01 -1.26
N CYS A 85 5.34 0.12 -1.04
CA CYS A 85 4.59 0.85 -2.06
C CYS A 85 5.11 2.28 -2.17
N GLN A 86 5.00 2.84 -3.36
CA GLN A 86 5.09 4.27 -3.60
C GLN A 86 3.66 4.80 -3.72
N ALA A 87 3.31 5.84 -2.98
CA ALA A 87 2.01 6.50 -3.05
C ALA A 87 2.18 7.95 -3.44
N TYR A 88 1.27 8.48 -4.26
CA TYR A 88 1.23 9.90 -4.59
C TYR A 88 0.19 10.62 -3.76
N CYS A 89 0.56 11.79 -3.28
CA CYS A 89 -0.23 12.60 -2.38
C CYS A 89 -0.40 14.02 -2.94
N PRO A 90 -1.53 14.34 -3.59
CA PRO A 90 -1.68 15.63 -4.27
C PRO A 90 -1.60 16.83 -3.31
N GLN A 91 -2.07 16.73 -2.06
CA GLN A 91 -1.94 17.75 -1.00
C GLN A 91 -2.01 17.13 0.41
N PHE A 92 -1.29 17.71 1.38
CA PHE A 92 -1.41 17.36 2.79
C PHE A 92 -2.56 18.13 3.47
N GLY A 93 -3.63 17.44 3.85
CA GLY A 93 -4.67 17.98 4.74
C GLY A 93 -6.10 17.88 4.21
N LEU A 94 -7.00 17.59 5.16
CA LEU A 94 -8.47 17.59 5.15
C LEU A 94 -9.19 17.33 3.82
N GLY A 95 -9.58 16.05 3.68
CA GLY A 95 -10.69 15.49 2.90
C GLY A 95 -11.54 16.48 2.11
N GLY A 96 -11.29 16.51 0.81
CA GLY A 96 -12.12 17.22 -0.17
C GLY A 96 -11.95 16.71 -1.60
N TRP A 97 -11.14 15.68 -1.83
CA TRP A 97 -10.88 15.11 -3.15
C TRP A 97 -11.19 13.62 -3.17
N GLU A 98 -11.71 13.13 -4.29
CA GLU A 98 -12.10 11.73 -4.48
C GLU A 98 -10.89 10.77 -4.36
N CYS A 99 -9.68 11.29 -4.66
CA CYS A 99 -8.40 10.59 -4.51
C CYS A 99 -7.48 11.24 -3.47
N CYS A 100 -7.74 11.01 -2.19
CA CYS A 100 -6.84 11.43 -1.12
C CYS A 100 -5.95 10.27 -0.67
N ALA A 101 -4.64 10.47 -0.71
CA ALA A 101 -3.75 9.87 0.28
C ALA A 101 -3.75 10.80 1.50
N PHE A 102 -4.31 10.38 2.62
CA PHE A 102 -4.20 11.09 3.89
C PHE A 102 -2.78 10.90 4.41
N CYS A 103 -1.89 11.79 3.96
CA CYS A 103 -0.46 11.70 4.19
C CYS A 103 -0.06 12.34 5.51
N TRP A 104 0.98 11.79 6.11
CA TRP A 104 1.33 12.07 7.50
C TRP A 104 1.71 13.52 7.71
N LYS A 105 0.90 14.23 8.50
CA LYS A 105 1.35 15.43 9.20
C LYS A 105 1.98 15.07 10.55
N ASN A 106 1.50 14.02 11.25
CA ASN A 106 1.96 13.59 12.58
C ASN A 106 1.66 12.09 12.93
N GLY A 107 1.33 11.23 11.96
CA GLY A 107 0.86 9.85 12.23
C GLY A 107 1.72 8.77 11.57
N PRO A 108 1.73 7.53 12.09
CA PRO A 108 2.50 6.42 11.50
C PRO A 108 1.80 5.75 10.30
N THR A 109 0.56 6.12 9.98
CA THR A 109 -0.29 5.45 8.98
C THR A 109 -0.94 6.43 8.02
N ALA A 110 -0.99 6.05 6.74
CA ALA A 110 -1.63 6.77 5.65
C ALA A 110 -2.83 5.95 5.18
N THR A 111 -3.87 6.66 4.75
CA THR A 111 -5.05 6.03 4.14
C THR A 111 -5.21 6.58 2.75
N VAL A 112 -5.31 5.72 1.74
CA VAL A 112 -5.43 6.11 0.34
C VAL A 112 -6.79 5.66 -0.20
N THR A 113 -7.56 6.57 -0.79
CA THR A 113 -8.89 6.27 -1.35
C THR A 113 -8.89 5.98 -2.85
N CYS A 114 -7.73 6.08 -3.51
CA CYS A 114 -7.58 5.76 -4.93
C CYS A 114 -6.44 4.78 -5.18
N ALA A 115 -6.76 3.65 -5.82
CA ALA A 115 -5.80 2.59 -6.10
C ALA A 115 -4.69 3.04 -7.05
N MET A 116 -5.01 3.82 -8.08
CA MET A 116 -4.01 4.34 -9.04
C MET A 116 -3.00 5.30 -8.41
N ALA A 117 -3.32 5.86 -7.23
CA ALA A 117 -2.40 6.68 -6.46
C ALA A 117 -1.39 5.83 -5.67
N VAL A 118 -1.41 4.50 -5.78
CA VAL A 118 -0.51 3.59 -5.09
C VAL A 118 0.10 2.58 -6.07
N LEU A 119 1.42 2.58 -6.14
CA LEU A 119 2.21 1.66 -6.95
C LEU A 119 2.93 0.65 -6.05
N PRO A 120 2.64 -0.66 -6.14
CA PRO A 120 3.44 -1.67 -5.46
C PRO A 120 4.83 -1.76 -6.06
N ARG A 121 5.88 -1.69 -5.23
CA ARG A 121 7.28 -1.67 -5.67
C ARG A 121 8.00 -2.97 -5.35
N TYR A 122 7.86 -3.45 -4.11
CA TYR A 122 8.53 -4.65 -3.64
C TYR A 122 7.62 -5.48 -2.74
N VAL A 123 7.71 -6.80 -2.87
CA VAL A 123 7.24 -7.74 -1.85
C VAL A 123 8.43 -8.02 -0.92
N ILE A 124 8.26 -7.74 0.36
CA ILE A 124 9.26 -8.00 1.39
C ILE A 124 8.84 -9.28 2.09
N THR A 125 9.66 -10.32 1.97
CA THR A 125 9.53 -11.57 2.72
C THR A 125 10.59 -11.60 3.79
N TYR A 126 10.20 -11.81 5.05
CA TYR A 126 11.09 -11.79 6.19
C TYR A 126 10.67 -12.84 7.22
N ASN A 127 11.63 -13.25 8.05
CA ASN A 127 11.34 -14.07 9.23
C ASN A 127 11.17 -13.13 10.43
N CYS A 128 10.09 -13.28 11.20
CA CYS A 128 9.81 -12.45 12.36
C CYS A 128 10.64 -12.84 13.61
N GLY A 129 11.43 -13.92 13.55
CA GLY A 129 12.41 -14.28 14.58
C GLY A 129 11.83 -14.79 15.90
N HIS A 130 10.53 -15.12 15.92
CA HIS A 130 9.88 -15.87 16.99
C HIS A 130 10.02 -17.38 16.77
#